data_AF-A0A3B3ZP06-F1
#
_entry.id   AF-A0A3B3ZP06-F1
#
_cell.length_a   1.000
_cell.length_b   1.000
_cell.length_c   1.000
_cell.angle_alpha   90.00
_cell.angle_beta   90.00
_cell.angle_gamma   90.00
#
_symmetry.space_group_name_H-M   'P 1'
#
loop_
_entity.id
_entity.type
_entity.pdbx_description
1 polymer ?
#
loop_
_entity_poly.entity_id
_entity_poly.type
_entity_poly.pdbx_seq_one_letter_code
_entity_poly.pdbx_strand_id
1 'polypeptide(L)' 'MGLNTRIECIFFSEFHPTLGPKITYQVPEEYISRELFDTVQVYIITKPELQNKLITVYVI' A
#
# COMPACT_ATOMS: atom_id res chain seq x y z
N MET A 1 -17.44 19.79 1.20
CA MET A 1 -17.32 18.34 0.94
C MET A 1 -16.12 17.87 1.73
N GLY A 2 -16.35 17.40 2.97
CA GLY A 2 -15.26 17.04 3.87
C GLY A 2 -14.50 15.83 3.35
N LEU A 3 -13.16 15.90 3.38
CA LEU A 3 -12.32 14.71 3.21
C LEU A 3 -12.80 13.69 4.23
N ASN A 4 -13.29 12.56 3.76
CA ASN A 4 -13.68 11.46 4.62
C ASN A 4 -12.38 10.92 5.22
N THR A 5 -12.03 11.35 6.43
CA THR A 5 -10.76 11.01 7.11
C THR A 5 -10.76 9.61 7.72
N ARG A 6 -11.76 8.80 7.39
CA ARG A 6 -11.89 7.44 7.88
C ARG A 6 -10.89 6.54 7.17
N ILE A 7 -10.06 5.86 7.96
CA ILE A 7 -9.18 4.81 7.46
C ILE A 7 -10.07 3.60 7.14
N GLU A 8 -10.12 3.23 5.87
CA GLU A 8 -10.92 2.10 5.40
C GLU A 8 -10.14 0.78 5.45
N CYS A 9 -8.81 0.83 5.34
CA CYS A 9 -7.95 -0.35 5.38
C CYS A 9 -6.55 -0.02 5.90
N ILE A 10 -5.97 -0.95 6.65
CA ILE A 10 -4.54 -0.98 7.00
C ILE A 10 -3.99 -2.33 6.54
N PHE A 11 -2.84 -2.32 5.87
CA PHE A 11 -2.13 -3.54 5.52
C PHE A 11 -0.67 -3.47 5.94
N PHE A 12 -0.10 -4.63 6.24
CA PHE A 12 1.31 -4.84 6.48
C PHE A 12 1.89 -5.65 5.33
N SER A 13 2.99 -5.16 4.76
CA SER A 13 3.69 -5.82 3.67
C SER A 13 5.13 -6.14 4.03
N GLU A 14 5.55 -7.34 3.69
CA GLU A 14 6.94 -7.80 3.84
C GLU A 14 7.58 -7.99 2.46
N PHE A 15 8.90 -7.90 2.41
CA PHE A 15 9.66 -8.16 1.19
C PHE A 15 10.13 -9.62 1.15
N HIS A 16 9.57 -10.41 0.23
CA HIS A 16 10.04 -11.76 -0.05
C HIS A 16 11.26 -11.72 -1.00
N PRO A 17 12.35 -12.47 -0.72
CA PRO A 17 13.59 -12.40 -1.51
C PRO A 17 13.44 -12.63 -3.02
N THR A 18 12.47 -13.46 -3.43
CA THR A 18 12.25 -13.82 -4.85
C THR A 18 11.02 -13.16 -5.46
N LEU A 19 10.01 -12.86 -4.64
CA LEU A 19 8.68 -12.41 -5.13
C LEU A 19 8.49 -10.91 -4.96
N GLY A 20 9.38 -10.24 -4.22
CA GLY A 20 9.25 -8.83 -3.90
C GLY A 20 8.26 -8.57 -2.76
N PRO A 21 7.67 -7.37 -2.71
CA PRO A 21 6.66 -7.02 -1.71
C PRO A 21 5.46 -7.98 -1.77
N LYS A 22 4.98 -8.41 -0.60
CA LYS A 22 3.74 -9.18 -0.45
C LYS A 22 2.91 -8.59 0.69
N ILE A 23 1.58 -8.62 0.58
CA ILE A 23 0.72 -8.35 1.75
C ILE A 23 0.79 -9.57 2.67
N THR A 24 1.23 -9.37 3.90
CA THR A 24 1.26 -10.42 4.93
C THR A 24 0.03 -10.35 5.83
N TYR A 25 -0.41 -9.13 6.16
CA TYR A 25 -1.64 -8.90 6.94
C TYR A 25 -2.42 -7.73 6.35
N GLN A 26 -3.74 -7.78 6.39
CA GLN A 26 -4.59 -6.63 6.07
C GLN A 26 -5.87 -6.70 6.90
N VAL A 27 -6.38 -5.52 7.25
CA VAL A 27 -7.66 -5.35 7.96
C VAL A 27 -8.47 -4.24 7.29
N PRO A 28 -9.71 -4.52 6.86
CA PRO A 28 -10.34 -5.85 6.83
C PRO A 28 -9.63 -6.82 5.87
N GLU A 29 -9.84 -8.12 6.06
CA GLU A 29 -9.27 -9.16 5.19
C GLU A 29 -9.74 -8.96 3.74
N GLU A 30 -8.86 -9.25 2.79
CA GLU A 30 -9.12 -9.18 1.34
C GLU A 30 -9.59 -7.81 0.80
N TYR A 31 -9.44 -6.72 1.56
CA TYR A 31 -9.80 -5.37 1.10
C TYR A 31 -8.98 -4.90 -0.09
N ILE A 32 -7.67 -5.16 -0.09
CA ILE A 32 -6.75 -4.85 -1.18
C ILE A 32 -6.60 -6.11 -2.04
N SER A 33 -7.11 -6.03 -3.27
CA SER A 33 -6.93 -7.08 -4.28
C SER A 33 -5.47 -7.15 -4.75
N ARG A 34 -5.10 -8.26 -5.39
CA ARG A 34 -3.74 -8.41 -5.94
C ARG A 34 -3.45 -7.39 -7.03
N GLU A 35 -4.43 -7.15 -7.89
CA GLU A 35 -4.33 -6.18 -8.98
C GLU A 35 -4.12 -4.76 -8.43
N LEU A 36 -4.86 -4.40 -7.38
CA LEU A 36 -4.66 -3.11 -6.70
C LEU A 36 -3.28 -3.06 -6.04
N PHE A 37 -2.87 -4.12 -5.35
CA PHE A 37 -1.57 -4.21 -4.71
C PHE A 37 -0.41 -4.03 -5.69
N ASP A 38 -0.51 -4.61 -6.89
CA ASP A 38 0.50 -4.50 -7.95
C ASP A 38 0.73 -3.05 -8.39
N THR A 39 -0.28 -2.17 -8.28
CA THR A 39 -0.14 -0.74 -8.59
C THR A 39 0.53 0.05 -7.47
N VAL A 40 0.40 -0.38 -6.21
CA VAL A 40 0.89 0.37 -5.04
C VAL A 40 2.18 -0.19 -4.44
N GLN A 41 2.53 -1.45 -4.72
CA GLN A 41 3.69 -2.12 -4.12
C GLN A 41 5.02 -1.41 -4.40
N VAL A 42 5.12 -0.69 -5.51
CA VAL A 42 6.28 0.12 -5.90
C VAL A 42 6.58 1.26 -4.93
N TYR A 43 5.60 1.66 -4.11
CA TYR A 43 5.76 2.70 -3.09
C TYR A 43 6.11 2.14 -1.71
N ILE A 44 6.09 0.82 -1.53
CA ILE A 44 6.48 0.14 -0.27
C ILE A 44 8.00 0.20 -0.12
N ILE A 45 8.74 0.01 -1.22
CA ILE A 45 10.17 0.35 -1.29
C ILE A 45 10.26 1.77 -1.85
N THR A 46 10.16 2.75 -0.95
CA THR A 46 10.18 4.16 -1.34
C THR A 46 11.47 4.51 -2.05
N LYS A 47 11.37 5.11 -3.23
CA LYS A 47 12.49 5.79 -3.88
C LYS A 47 13.07 6.86 -2.94
N PRO A 48 14.37 7.18 -3.01
CA PRO A 48 15.00 8.15 -2.10
C PRO A 48 14.24 9.47 -1.93
N GLU A 49 13.64 9.98 -3.01
CA GLU A 49 12.86 11.21 -3.03
C GLU A 49 11.53 11.16 -2.24
N LEU A 50 11.07 9.96 -1.87
CA LEU A 50 9.83 9.69 -1.13
C LEU A 50 10.08 9.33 0.35
N GLN A 51 11.35 9.19 0.77
CA GLN A 51 11.68 8.89 2.17
C GLN A 51 11.20 10.01 3.10
N ASN A 52 10.70 9.62 4.29
CA ASN A 52 10.17 10.53 5.32
C ASN A 52 9.00 11.43 4.85
N LYS A 53 8.23 11.00 3.85
CA LYS A 53 7.04 11.73 3.36
C LYS A 53 5.78 10.89 3.49
N LEU A 54 4.65 11.55 3.76
CA LEU A 54 3.34 10.95 3.58
C LEU A 54 3.02 10.93 2.08
N ILE A 55 2.74 9.75 1.54
CA ILE A 55 2.46 9.54 0.12
C ILE A 55 0.96 9.29 -0.04
N THR A 56 0.32 10.03 -0.94
CA THR A 56 -1.05 9.78 -1.39
C THR A 56 -1.01 9.39 -2.86
N VAL A 57 -1.53 8.20 -3.18
CA VAL A 57 -1.60 7.69 -4.56
C VAL A 57 -3.06 7.69 -5.00
N TYR A 58 -3.32 8.20 -6.20
CA TYR A 58 -4.62 8.09 -6.85
C TYR A 58 -4.53 6.95 -7.87
N VAL A 59 -5.27 5.87 -7.62
CA VAL A 59 -5.43 4.78 -8.58
C VAL A 59 -6.64 5.13 -9.44
N ILE A 60 -6.40 5.35 -10.74
CA ILE A 60 -7.41 5.75 -11.74
C ILE A 60 -7.86 4.56 -12.56
#